data_AF-A0A6S6S3B1-F1
#
_entry.id   AF-A0A6S6S3B1-F1
#
_cell.length_a   1.000
_cell.length_b   1.000
_cell.length_c   1.000
_cell.angle_alpha   90.00
_cell.angle_beta   90.00
_cell.angle_gamma   90.00
#
_symmetry.space_group_name_H-M   'P 1'
#
loop_
_entity.id
_entity.type
_entity.pdbx_description
1 polymer ?
#
loop_
_entity_poly.entity_id
_entity_poly.type
_entity_poly.pdbx_seq_one_letter_code
_entity_poly.pdbx_strand_id
1 'polypeptide(L)'
;MLEEYLAFIINQLDSSGFLGTRASLFIDIIVSFLVMLPLLSGISIFLAIRKHLKLHQVTQLLLFLLTLAFLGIFAYIVHYREAFDLLLQESSVDRATILVLLVVHAFIASVTLVFWFFVLIYALSDRRRRALPGLYSESHKKAGKCVFTAIALTASSSVSIYWVLFVG
;
A
#
# COMPACT_ATOMS: atom_id res chain seq x y z
N MET A 1 -13.59 20.89 18.70
CA MET A 1 -12.84 19.79 19.33
C MET A 1 -12.39 18.71 18.34
N LEU A 2 -13.24 17.79 17.83
CA LEU A 2 -12.74 16.73 16.92
C LEU A 2 -12.11 17.30 15.62
N GLU A 3 -12.74 18.31 15.03
CA GLU A 3 -12.23 18.96 13.81
C GLU A 3 -10.90 19.70 14.04
N GLU A 4 -10.72 20.35 15.18
CA GLU A 4 -9.46 21.03 15.53
C GLU A 4 -8.31 20.03 15.75
N TYR A 5 -8.59 18.90 16.40
CA TYR A 5 -7.60 17.83 16.57
C TYR A 5 -7.18 17.23 15.22
N LEU A 6 -8.15 17.01 14.32
CA LEU A 6 -7.86 16.53 12.97
C LEU A 6 -7.07 17.56 12.17
N ALA A 7 -7.43 18.85 12.26
CA ALA A 7 -6.68 19.93 11.62
C ALA A 7 -5.24 20.02 12.13
N PHE A 8 -5.03 19.87 13.44
CA PHE A 8 -3.70 19.84 14.04
C PHE A 8 -2.84 18.68 13.52
N ILE A 9 -3.39 17.45 13.48
CA ILE A 9 -2.67 16.28 12.97
C ILE A 9 -2.33 16.46 11.48
N ILE A 10 -3.27 16.96 10.68
CA ILE A 10 -3.04 17.19 9.25
C ILE A 10 -1.94 18.24 9.02
N ASN A 11 -1.93 19.34 9.78
CA ASN A 11 -0.88 20.35 9.66
C ASN A 11 0.51 19.79 9.98
N GLN A 12 0.63 18.81 10.89
CA GLN A 12 1.89 18.12 11.14
C GLN A 12 2.28 17.21 9.96
N LEU A 13 1.30 16.53 9.36
CA LEU A 13 1.49 15.65 8.22
C LEU A 13 1.88 16.38 6.93
N ASP A 14 1.48 17.65 6.79
CA ASP A 14 1.83 18.53 5.67
C ASP A 14 3.20 19.23 5.82
N SER A 15 3.87 19.06 6.96
CA SER A 15 5.24 19.57 7.15
C SER A 15 6.24 18.93 6.18
N SER A 16 7.42 19.52 6.03
CA SER A 16 8.46 18.99 5.14
C SER A 16 8.84 17.54 5.45
N GLY A 17 9.00 16.74 4.41
CA GLY A 17 9.42 15.35 4.50
C GLY A 17 10.83 15.14 5.04
N PHE A 18 11.17 13.87 5.30
CA PHE A 18 12.48 13.43 5.80
C PHE A 18 13.38 12.84 4.70
N LEU A 19 12.86 12.60 3.49
CA LEU A 19 13.62 12.07 2.36
C LEU A 19 14.39 13.15 1.58
N GLY A 20 14.30 14.42 2.01
CA GLY A 20 15.02 15.54 1.41
C GLY A 20 14.46 15.97 0.05
N THR A 21 13.18 15.72 -0.20
CA THR A 21 12.47 16.09 -1.44
C THR A 21 11.42 17.18 -1.17
N ARG A 22 10.67 17.56 -2.20
CA ARG A 22 9.53 18.48 -2.08
C ARG A 22 8.29 17.84 -1.42
N ALA A 23 8.34 16.53 -1.13
CA ALA A 23 7.23 15.81 -0.54
C ALA A 23 6.97 16.22 0.92
N SER A 24 5.71 16.12 1.35
CA SER A 24 5.36 16.26 2.77
C SER A 24 5.74 15.02 3.57
N LEU A 25 5.82 15.18 4.89
CA LEU A 25 6.07 14.10 5.86
C LEU A 25 5.15 12.91 5.63
N PHE A 26 3.87 13.15 5.37
CA PHE A 26 2.90 12.08 5.12
C PHE A 26 3.20 11.26 3.86
N ILE A 27 3.55 11.93 2.77
CA ILE A 27 3.89 11.25 1.51
C ILE A 27 5.17 10.42 1.69
N ASP A 28 6.16 10.94 2.42
CA ASP A 28 7.39 10.20 2.74
C ASP A 28 7.13 8.96 3.59
N ILE A 29 6.22 9.04 4.57
CA ILE A 29 5.80 7.88 5.38
C ILE A 29 5.11 6.83 4.49
N ILE A 30 4.17 7.25 3.63
CA ILE A 30 3.46 6.33 2.73
C ILE A 30 4.43 5.64 1.78
N VAL A 31 5.27 6.40 1.06
CA VAL A 31 6.17 5.82 0.06
C VAL A 31 7.18 4.89 0.73
N SER A 32 7.69 5.24 1.92
CA SER A 32 8.59 4.39 2.69
C SER A 32 7.91 3.08 3.08
N PHE A 33 6.67 3.14 3.57
CA PHE A 33 5.88 1.94 3.85
C PHE A 33 5.66 1.08 2.60
N LEU A 34 5.26 1.69 1.48
CA LEU A 34 4.99 0.97 0.23
C LEU A 34 6.26 0.32 -0.34
N VAL A 35 7.41 0.98 -0.24
CA VAL A 35 8.73 0.42 -0.62
C VAL A 35 9.11 -0.75 0.27
N MET A 36 8.81 -0.69 1.56
CA MET A 36 9.05 -1.79 2.51
C MET A 36 8.04 -2.94 2.37
N LEU A 37 6.86 -2.70 1.79
CA LEU A 37 5.77 -3.67 1.74
C LEU A 37 6.14 -5.01 1.06
N PRO A 38 6.87 -5.06 -0.07
CA PRO A 38 7.37 -6.32 -0.64
C PRO A 38 8.30 -7.06 0.33
N LEU A 39 9.21 -6.35 1.01
CA LEU A 39 10.10 -6.96 2.00
C LEU A 39 9.32 -7.56 3.18
N LEU A 40 8.39 -6.79 3.75
CA LEU A 40 7.55 -7.24 4.86
C LEU A 40 6.65 -8.43 4.47
N SER A 41 6.09 -8.40 3.27
CA SER A 41 5.33 -9.52 2.71
C SER A 41 6.22 -10.76 2.50
N GLY A 42 7.44 -10.56 2.02
CA GLY A 42 8.45 -11.63 1.88
C GLY A 42 8.82 -12.26 3.22
N ILE A 43 9.04 -11.47 4.26
CA ILE A 43 9.26 -11.94 5.63
C ILE A 43 8.05 -12.75 6.12
N SER A 44 6.84 -12.26 5.86
CA SER A 44 5.61 -12.99 6.18
C SER A 44 5.52 -14.34 5.47
N ILE A 45 5.89 -14.42 4.19
CA ILE A 45 5.96 -15.68 3.44
C ILE A 45 7.03 -16.61 4.02
N PHE A 46 8.19 -16.07 4.41
CA PHE A 46 9.25 -16.85 5.06
C PHE A 46 8.78 -17.49 6.37
N LEU A 47 7.94 -16.80 7.15
CA LEU A 47 7.30 -17.38 8.34
C LEU A 47 6.43 -18.61 7.98
N ALA A 48 5.71 -18.57 6.85
CA ALA A 48 4.94 -19.73 6.38
C ALA A 48 5.85 -20.91 5.97
N ILE A 49 6.97 -20.61 5.30
CA ILE A 49 7.99 -21.61 4.91
C ILE A 49 8.56 -22.30 6.16
N ARG A 50 8.83 -21.52 7.22
CA ARG A 50 9.29 -22.01 8.54
C ARG A 50 8.16 -22.64 9.39
N LYS A 51 6.99 -22.89 8.81
CA LYS A 51 5.81 -23.50 9.48
C LYS A 51 5.21 -22.65 10.60
N HIS A 52 5.59 -21.38 10.73
CA HIS A 52 4.97 -20.43 11.64
C HIS A 52 3.67 -19.85 11.04
N LEU A 53 2.69 -20.72 10.76
CA LEU A 53 1.47 -20.36 10.01
C LEU A 53 0.61 -19.30 10.71
N LYS A 54 0.55 -19.32 12.05
CA LYS A 54 -0.17 -18.30 12.83
C LYS A 54 0.44 -16.91 12.65
N LEU A 55 1.78 -16.82 12.70
CA LEU A 55 2.51 -15.58 12.52
C LEU A 55 2.40 -15.07 11.07
N HIS A 56 2.50 -15.97 10.07
CA HIS A 56 2.22 -15.61 8.67
C HIS A 56 0.83 -14.97 8.52
N GLN A 57 -0.20 -15.61 9.08
CA GLN A 57 -1.56 -15.08 8.99
C GLN A 57 -1.70 -13.71 9.67
N VAL A 58 -1.19 -13.56 10.90
CA VAL A 58 -1.27 -12.29 11.64
C VAL A 58 -0.56 -11.19 10.87
N THR A 59 0.65 -11.46 10.37
CA THR A 59 1.43 -10.48 9.60
C THR A 59 0.74 -10.09 8.29
N GLN A 60 0.20 -11.04 7.51
CA GLN A 60 -0.54 -10.72 6.28
C GLN A 60 -1.79 -9.87 6.57
N LEU A 61 -2.54 -10.19 7.63
CA LEU A 61 -3.71 -9.41 8.01
C LEU A 61 -3.32 -7.99 8.45
N LEU A 62 -2.29 -7.85 9.28
CA LEU A 62 -1.79 -6.54 9.71
C LEU A 62 -1.31 -5.69 8.54
N LEU A 63 -0.52 -6.26 7.62
CA LEU A 63 -0.04 -5.55 6.44
C LEU A 63 -1.20 -5.09 5.54
N PHE A 64 -2.20 -5.97 5.34
CA PHE A 64 -3.39 -5.63 4.55
C PHE A 64 -4.21 -4.50 5.20
N LEU A 65 -4.48 -4.59 6.50
CA LEU A 65 -5.22 -3.55 7.22
C LEU A 65 -4.47 -2.22 7.26
N LEU A 66 -3.15 -2.24 7.48
CA LEU A 66 -2.32 -1.04 7.45
C LEU A 66 -2.31 -0.39 6.06
N THR A 67 -2.27 -1.20 4.99
CA THR A 67 -2.38 -0.72 3.61
C THR A 67 -3.73 -0.05 3.37
N LEU A 68 -4.84 -0.65 3.84
CA LEU A 68 -6.17 -0.03 3.75
C LEU A 68 -6.27 1.28 4.55
N ALA A 69 -5.64 1.34 5.73
CA ALA A 69 -5.61 2.56 6.52
C ALA A 69 -4.88 3.70 5.80
N PHE A 70 -3.68 3.44 5.27
CA PHE A 70 -2.95 4.43 4.48
C PHE A 70 -3.71 4.87 3.23
N LEU A 71 -4.32 3.93 2.50
CA LEU A 71 -5.16 4.25 1.35
C LEU A 71 -6.35 5.14 1.74
N GLY A 72 -7.04 4.81 2.84
CA GLY A 72 -8.18 5.59 3.33
C GLY A 72 -7.80 7.01 3.72
N ILE A 73 -6.69 7.18 4.44
CA ILE A 73 -6.18 8.51 4.83
C ILE A 73 -5.73 9.29 3.59
N PHE A 74 -5.01 8.66 2.65
CA PHE A 74 -4.59 9.29 1.41
C PHE A 74 -5.78 9.76 0.57
N ALA A 75 -6.77 8.90 0.36
CA ALA A 75 -7.99 9.24 -0.38
C ALA A 75 -8.76 10.39 0.27
N TYR A 76 -8.84 10.41 1.60
CA TYR A 76 -9.46 11.51 2.34
C TYR A 76 -8.73 12.84 2.09
N ILE A 77 -7.41 12.87 2.23
CA ILE A 77 -6.62 14.09 2.03
C ILE A 77 -6.75 14.62 0.60
N VAL A 78 -6.61 13.73 -0.40
CA VAL A 78 -6.68 14.11 -1.82
C VAL A 78 -8.07 14.63 -2.21
N HIS A 79 -9.14 14.01 -1.71
CA HIS A 79 -10.50 14.39 -2.09
C HIS A 79 -10.98 15.70 -1.42
N TYR A 80 -10.65 15.91 -0.14
CA TYR A 80 -11.23 17.01 0.64
C TYR A 80 -10.39 18.29 0.68
N ARG A 81 -9.13 18.29 0.26
CA ARG A 81 -8.24 19.46 0.39
C ARG A 81 -7.77 20.09 -0.92
N GLU A 82 -8.33 19.69 -2.08
CA GLU A 82 -7.80 20.09 -3.40
C GLU A 82 -6.28 19.81 -3.54
N ALA A 83 -5.73 18.94 -2.67
CA ALA A 83 -4.30 18.66 -2.58
C ALA A 83 -3.75 18.12 -3.91
N PHE A 84 -4.63 17.52 -4.72
CA PHE A 84 -4.31 17.08 -6.06
C PHE A 84 -3.85 18.21 -6.99
N ASP A 85 -4.51 19.36 -6.97
CA ASP A 85 -4.15 20.46 -7.86
C ASP A 85 -2.87 21.16 -7.39
N LEU A 86 -2.62 21.21 -6.07
CA LEU A 86 -1.34 21.66 -5.52
C LEU A 86 -0.20 20.70 -5.89
N LEU A 87 -0.42 19.39 -5.80
CA LEU A 87 0.55 18.35 -6.22
C LEU A 87 0.94 18.47 -7.69
N LEU A 88 0.01 18.91 -8.55
CA LEU A 88 0.25 19.08 -9.98
C LEU A 88 0.96 20.40 -10.33
N GLN A 89 0.76 21.46 -9.55
CA GLN A 89 1.39 22.76 -9.80
C GLN A 89 2.89 22.77 -9.45
N GLU A 90 3.32 21.93 -8.52
CA GLU A 90 4.72 21.86 -8.09
C GLU A 90 5.60 20.92 -8.92
N SER A 91 5.02 20.17 -9.87
CA SER A 91 5.79 19.27 -10.73
C SER A 91 6.30 19.96 -11.99
N SER A 92 7.53 19.64 -12.37
CA SER A 92 8.17 20.03 -13.64
C SER A 92 7.59 19.27 -14.85
N VAL A 93 6.81 18.21 -14.60
CA VAL A 93 6.26 17.30 -15.61
C VAL A 93 4.85 17.71 -16.00
N ASP A 94 4.47 17.49 -17.25
CA ASP A 94 3.15 17.86 -17.73
C ASP A 94 2.02 17.10 -17.00
N ARG A 95 0.89 17.80 -16.82
CA ARG A 95 -0.28 17.30 -16.10
C ARG A 95 -0.82 15.99 -16.66
N ALA A 96 -0.77 15.79 -17.98
CA ALA A 96 -1.34 14.59 -18.61
C ALA A 96 -0.50 13.35 -18.26
N THR A 97 0.82 13.46 -18.31
CA THR A 97 1.74 12.38 -17.91
C THR A 97 1.54 11.98 -16.45
N ILE A 98 1.45 12.94 -15.54
CA ILE A 98 1.21 12.68 -14.12
C ILE A 98 -0.13 11.96 -13.91
N LEU A 99 -1.20 12.45 -14.54
CA LEU A 99 -2.52 11.86 -14.44
C LEU A 99 -2.55 10.42 -14.95
N VAL A 100 -1.89 10.14 -16.09
CA VAL A 100 -1.79 8.78 -16.64
C VAL A 100 -1.06 7.85 -15.65
N LEU A 101 0.07 8.29 -15.10
CA LEU A 101 0.84 7.49 -14.13
C LEU A 101 0.00 7.14 -12.90
N LEU A 102 -0.72 8.13 -12.36
CA LEU A 102 -1.58 7.95 -11.20
C LEU A 102 -2.77 7.01 -11.48
N VAL A 103 -3.44 7.17 -12.62
CA VAL A 103 -4.56 6.29 -13.01
C VAL A 103 -4.09 4.86 -13.19
N VAL A 104 -2.96 4.66 -13.89
CA VAL A 104 -2.36 3.33 -14.09
C VAL A 104 -1.97 2.71 -12.74
N HIS A 105 -1.31 3.46 -11.86
CA HIS A 105 -0.96 2.98 -10.53
C HIS A 105 -2.19 2.64 -9.69
N ALA A 106 -3.19 3.52 -9.65
CA ALA A 106 -4.42 3.31 -8.90
C ALA A 106 -5.16 2.06 -9.39
N PHE A 107 -5.17 1.80 -10.69
CA PHE A 107 -5.73 0.58 -11.26
C PHE A 107 -4.97 -0.67 -10.79
N ILE A 108 -3.64 -0.68 -10.92
CA ILE A 108 -2.79 -1.81 -10.49
C ILE A 108 -2.93 -2.06 -8.97
N ALA A 109 -2.89 -1.01 -8.16
CA ALA A 109 -3.05 -1.08 -6.71
C ALA A 109 -4.43 -1.63 -6.32
N SER A 110 -5.50 -1.18 -7.00
CA SER A 110 -6.87 -1.63 -6.75
C SER A 110 -7.04 -3.12 -7.07
N VAL A 111 -6.54 -3.57 -8.23
CA VAL A 111 -6.55 -5.01 -8.60
C VAL A 111 -5.76 -5.82 -7.58
N THR A 112 -4.60 -5.33 -7.15
CA THR A 112 -3.76 -5.97 -6.13
C THR A 112 -4.50 -6.12 -4.80
N LEU A 113 -5.16 -5.08 -4.32
CA LEU A 113 -5.92 -5.09 -3.06
C LEU A 113 -7.10 -6.06 -3.11
N VAL A 114 -7.87 -6.04 -4.19
CA VAL A 114 -9.01 -6.95 -4.37
C VAL A 114 -8.51 -8.40 -4.38
N PHE A 115 -7.44 -8.69 -5.11
CA PHE A 115 -6.92 -10.06 -5.17
C PHE A 115 -6.32 -10.51 -3.83
N TRP A 116 -5.57 -9.65 -3.14
CA TRP A 116 -5.04 -9.93 -1.81
C TRP A 116 -6.15 -10.18 -0.78
N PHE A 117 -7.22 -9.37 -0.82
CA PHE A 117 -8.40 -9.57 0.02
C PHE A 117 -9.01 -10.96 -0.18
N PHE A 118 -9.23 -11.39 -1.42
CA PHE A 118 -9.77 -12.72 -1.69
C PHE A 118 -8.84 -13.83 -1.21
N VAL A 119 -7.53 -13.72 -1.41
CA VAL A 119 -6.55 -14.70 -0.90
C VAL A 119 -6.63 -14.81 0.64
N LEU A 120 -6.78 -13.70 1.35
CA LEU A 120 -6.98 -13.69 2.80
C LEU A 120 -8.28 -14.38 3.21
N ILE A 121 -9.41 -14.05 2.58
CA ILE A 121 -10.71 -14.64 2.92
C ILE A 121 -10.72 -16.15 2.68
N TYR A 122 -10.19 -16.62 1.55
CA TYR A 122 -10.10 -18.05 1.26
C TYR A 122 -9.17 -18.77 2.26
N ALA A 123 -8.02 -18.18 2.60
CA ALA A 123 -7.12 -18.76 3.60
C ALA A 123 -7.76 -18.86 5.00
N LEU A 124 -8.54 -17.85 5.41
CA LEU A 124 -9.27 -17.86 6.67
C LEU A 124 -10.41 -18.89 6.70
N SER A 125 -11.07 -19.10 5.56
CA SER A 125 -12.11 -20.13 5.41
C SER A 125 -11.52 -21.53 5.52
N ASP A 126 -10.42 -21.81 4.83
CA ASP A 126 -9.75 -23.12 4.85
C ASP A 126 -9.22 -23.48 6.24
N ARG A 127 -8.65 -22.49 6.95
CA ARG A 127 -8.22 -22.67 8.35
C ARG A 127 -9.39 -23.10 9.25
N ARG A 128 -10.56 -22.49 9.11
CA ARG A 128 -11.76 -22.83 9.92
C ARG A 128 -12.22 -24.27 9.70
N ARG A 129 -12.00 -24.82 8.51
CA ARG A 129 -12.31 -26.22 8.17
C ARG A 129 -11.23 -27.22 8.64
N ARG A 130 -10.25 -26.79 9.45
CA ARG A 130 -9.09 -27.58 9.94
C ARG A 130 -8.24 -28.22 8.83
N ALA A 131 -8.35 -27.72 7.61
CA ALA A 131 -7.53 -28.15 6.51
C ALA A 131 -6.21 -27.36 6.55
N LEU A 132 -5.28 -27.65 7.47
CA LEU A 132 -3.93 -27.08 7.45
C LEU A 132 -2.87 -28.20 7.38
N PRO A 133 -1.92 -28.16 6.42
CA PRO A 133 -1.73 -27.12 5.39
C PRO A 133 -2.82 -27.07 4.33
N GLY A 134 -3.78 -27.99 4.40
CA GLY A 134 -5.03 -27.96 3.65
C GLY A 134 -4.96 -28.57 2.28
N LEU A 135 -6.12 -29.06 1.82
CA LEU A 135 -6.28 -29.62 0.48
C LEU A 135 -5.92 -28.59 -0.61
N TYR A 136 -6.06 -27.29 -0.31
CA TYR A 136 -5.83 -26.18 -1.25
C TYR A 136 -4.48 -25.45 -1.05
N SER A 137 -3.51 -26.08 -0.38
CA SER A 137 -2.20 -25.46 -0.10
C SER A 137 -1.48 -24.98 -1.37
N GLU A 138 -1.54 -25.75 -2.46
CA GLU A 138 -0.89 -25.39 -3.73
C GLU A 138 -1.57 -24.19 -4.42
N SER A 139 -2.91 -24.14 -4.35
CA SER A 139 -3.68 -22.99 -4.87
C SER A 139 -3.33 -21.72 -4.10
N HIS A 140 -3.28 -21.79 -2.77
CA HIS A 140 -2.88 -20.66 -1.92
C HIS A 140 -1.44 -20.21 -2.23
N LYS A 141 -0.49 -21.13 -2.42
CA LYS A 141 0.89 -20.77 -2.81
C LYS A 141 0.93 -20.06 -4.16
N LYS A 142 0.18 -20.54 -5.16
CA LYS A 142 0.13 -19.91 -6.49
C LYS A 142 -0.48 -18.52 -6.40
N ALA A 143 -1.61 -18.37 -5.71
CA ALA A 143 -2.26 -17.08 -5.51
C ALA A 143 -1.37 -16.10 -4.71
N GLY A 144 -0.72 -16.58 -3.65
CA GLY A 144 0.21 -15.80 -2.84
C GLY A 144 1.42 -15.30 -3.63
N LYS A 145 2.00 -16.11 -4.54
CA LYS A 145 3.04 -15.65 -5.46
C LYS A 145 2.55 -14.53 -6.37
N CYS A 146 1.35 -14.67 -6.93
CA CYS A 146 0.77 -13.67 -7.81
C CYS A 146 0.47 -12.35 -7.06
N VAL A 147 -0.10 -12.42 -5.84
CA VAL A 147 -0.29 -11.25 -4.96
C VAL A 147 1.06 -10.60 -4.63
N PHE A 148 2.08 -11.38 -4.27
CA PHE A 148 3.41 -10.85 -3.97
C PHE A 148 4.01 -10.09 -5.15
N THR A 149 3.93 -10.65 -6.37
CA THR A 149 4.36 -9.95 -7.59
C THR A 149 3.57 -8.65 -7.80
N ALA A 150 2.26 -8.68 -7.60
CA ALA A 150 1.41 -7.49 -7.74
C ALA A 150 1.73 -6.40 -6.69
N ILE A 151 2.05 -6.79 -5.46
CA ILE A 151 2.56 -5.88 -4.41
C ILE A 151 3.88 -5.25 -4.85
N ALA A 152 4.81 -6.04 -5.40
CA ALA A 152 6.10 -5.52 -5.88
C ALA A 152 5.93 -4.51 -7.04
N LEU A 153 5.02 -4.78 -7.97
CA LEU A 153 4.67 -3.86 -9.06
C LEU A 153 4.00 -2.58 -8.54
N THR A 154 3.11 -2.71 -7.55
CA THR A 154 2.48 -1.56 -6.89
C THR A 154 3.53 -0.69 -6.20
N ALA A 155 4.45 -1.28 -5.44
CA ALA A 155 5.54 -0.56 -4.79
C ALA A 155 6.46 0.14 -5.81
N SER A 156 6.84 -0.56 -6.89
CA SER A 156 7.67 0.04 -7.95
C SER A 156 6.99 1.24 -8.60
N SER A 157 5.69 1.15 -8.92
CA SER A 157 4.95 2.26 -9.52
C SER A 157 4.78 3.43 -8.54
N SER A 158 4.63 3.18 -7.23
CA SER A 158 4.64 4.24 -6.21
C SER A 158 5.97 5.00 -6.17
N VAL A 159 7.11 4.30 -6.26
CA VAL A 159 8.43 4.94 -6.32
C VAL A 159 8.56 5.80 -7.57
N SER A 160 8.12 5.29 -8.74
CA SER A 160 8.15 6.06 -9.99
C SER A 160 7.31 7.34 -9.89
N ILE A 161 6.11 7.27 -9.32
CA ILE A 161 5.25 8.44 -9.10
C ILE A 161 5.91 9.43 -8.16
N TYR A 162 6.44 8.95 -7.02
CA TYR A 162 7.11 9.80 -6.05
C TYR A 162 8.29 10.56 -6.67
N TRP A 163 9.11 9.86 -7.46
CA TRP A 163 10.23 10.47 -8.15
C TRP A 163 9.78 11.59 -9.10
N VAL A 164 8.78 11.31 -9.95
CA VAL A 164 8.25 12.26 -10.94
C VAL A 164 7.63 13.49 -10.27
N LEU A 165 6.93 13.32 -9.15
CA LEU A 165 6.26 14.42 -8.47
C LEU A 165 7.22 15.29 -7.66
N PHE A 166 8.16 14.69 -6.93
CA PHE A 166 8.87 15.38 -5.84
C PHE A 166 10.38 15.51 -6.02
N VAL A 167 10.97 14.77 -6.97
CA VAL A 167 12.43 14.78 -7.21
C VAL A 167 12.78 15.33 -8.59
N GLY A 168 12.05 14.90 -9.62
CA GLY A 168 12.22 15.36 -11.01
C GLY A 168 11.87 16.82 -11.24
#